data_AF-A0A7W5X8C5-F1
#
_entry.id   AF-A0A7W5X8C5-F1
#
_cell.length_a   1.000
_cell.length_b   1.000
_cell.length_c   1.000
_cell.angle_alpha   90.00
_cell.angle_beta   90.00
_cell.angle_gamma   90.00
#
_symmetry.space_group_name_H-M   'P 1'
#
loop_
_entity.id
_entity.type
_entity.pdbx_description
1 polymer ?
#
loop_
_entity_poly.entity_id
_entity_poly.type
_entity_poly.pdbx_seq_one_letter_code
_entity_poly.pdbx_strand_id
1 'polypeptide(L)' 'MSTDTTQLFRIHFEDGAKIDVAAKDAATANKAALARHDGIIRKTKIVREK' A
#
# COMPACT_ATOMS: atom_id res chain seq x y z
N MET A 1 14.19 -10.79 -18.00
CA MET A 1 12.77 -10.37 -18.07
C MET A 1 12.32 -10.09 -16.64
N SER A 2 12.47 -8.85 -16.16
CA SER A 2 12.03 -8.48 -14.82
C SER A 2 10.52 -8.21 -14.88
N THR A 3 9.72 -9.13 -14.35
CA THR A 3 8.27 -8.95 -14.20
C THR A 3 8.02 -7.92 -13.10
N ASP A 4 8.02 -6.62 -13.45
CA ASP A 4 7.60 -5.56 -12.54
C ASP A 4 6.07 -5.57 -12.46
N THR A 5 5.55 -6.58 -11.77
CA THR A 5 4.11 -6.75 -11.59
C THR A 5 3.66 -5.76 -10.52
N THR A 6 3.10 -4.63 -10.97
CA THR A 6 2.45 -3.67 -10.09
C THR A 6 1.25 -4.35 -9.41
N GLN A 7 1.30 -4.48 -8.10
CA GLN A 7 0.25 -5.07 -7.27
C GLN A 7 -0.49 -3.97 -6.51
N LEU A 8 -1.77 -4.19 -6.23
CA LEU A 8 -2.55 -3.28 -5.40
C LEU A 8 -2.29 -3.60 -3.92
N PHE A 9 -1.93 -2.60 -3.12
CA PHE A 9 -1.70 -2.71 -1.69
C PHE A 9 -2.74 -1.89 -0.94
N ARG A 10 -3.47 -2.51 -0.01
CA ARG A 10 -4.37 -1.84 0.92
C ARG A 10 -3.64 -1.58 2.23
N ILE A 11 -3.41 -0.30 2.50
CA ILE A 11 -2.70 0.22 3.67
C ILE A 11 -3.74 0.63 4.69
N HIS A 12 -3.65 0.08 5.89
CA HIS A 12 -4.47 0.43 7.04
C HIS A 12 -3.65 1.30 7.99
N PHE A 13 -4.22 2.43 8.38
CA PHE A 13 -3.65 3.34 9.37
C PHE A 13 -4.28 3.10 10.75
N GLU A 14 -3.57 3.54 11.80
CA GLU A 14 -4.01 3.44 13.19
C GLU A 14 -5.28 4.26 13.48
N ASP A 15 -5.45 5.40 12.79
CA ASP A 15 -6.64 6.25 12.86
C ASP A 15 -7.89 5.63 12.20
N GLY A 16 -7.75 4.43 11.63
CA GLY A 16 -8.81 3.72 10.93
C GLY A 16 -8.90 4.03 9.43
N ALA A 17 -8.09 4.96 8.91
CA ALA A 17 -8.02 5.26 7.49
C ALA A 17 -7.49 4.06 6.69
N LYS A 18 -7.96 3.91 5.46
CA LYS A 18 -7.56 2.85 4.54
C LYS A 18 -7.28 3.45 3.17
N ILE A 19 -6.11 3.16 2.61
CA ILE A 19 -5.70 3.66 1.30
C ILE A 19 -5.24 2.51 0.44
N ASP A 20 -5.78 2.45 -0.78
CA ASP A 20 -5.33 1.50 -1.79
C ASP A 20 -4.28 2.17 -2.69
N VAL A 21 -3.12 1.51 -2.81
CA VAL A 21 -1.96 2.01 -3.54
C VAL A 21 -1.46 0.93 -4.48
N ALA A 22 -1.48 1.20 -5.78
CA ALA A 22 -0.80 0.36 -6.75
C ALA A 22 0.71 0.63 -6.68
N ALA A 23 1.50 -0.39 -6.38
CA ALA A 23 2.94 -0.30 -6.28
C ALA A 23 3.62 -1.60 -6.70
N LYS A 24 4.93 -1.55 -6.95
CA LYS A 24 5.72 -2.77 -7.21
C LYS A 24 5.95 -3.61 -5.96
N ASP A 25 6.04 -2.97 -4.80
CA ASP A 25 6.33 -3.57 -3.51
C ASP A 25 5.64 -2.82 -2.36
N ALA A 26 5.60 -3.48 -1.19
CA ALA A 26 4.98 -2.91 0.00
C ALA A 26 5.70 -1.64 0.49
N ALA A 27 7.01 -1.54 0.28
CA ALA A 27 7.80 -0.37 0.69
C ALA A 27 7.40 0.88 -0.09
N THR A 28 7.28 0.77 -1.42
CA THR A 28 6.81 1.87 -2.27
C THR A 28 5.35 2.21 -1.96
N ALA A 29 4.50 1.20 -1.70
CA ALA A 29 3.13 1.42 -1.29
C ALA A 29 3.03 2.19 0.04
N ASN A 30 3.79 1.81 1.05
CA ASN A 30 3.85 2.48 2.35
C ASN A 30 4.28 3.94 2.21
N LYS A 31 5.34 4.20 1.44
CA LYS A 31 5.83 5.56 1.21
C LYS A 31 4.79 6.42 0.49
N ALA A 32 4.15 5.89 -0.54
CA ALA A 32 3.10 6.59 -1.26
C ALA A 32 1.83 6.80 -0.41
N ALA A 33 1.50 5.86 0.48
CA ALA A 33 0.40 5.99 1.42
C ALA A 33 0.67 7.07 2.47
N LEU A 34 1.87 7.10 3.05
CA LEU A 34 2.31 8.14 4.00
C LEU A 34 2.37 9.53 3.34
N ALA A 35 2.76 9.62 2.07
CA ALA A 35 2.74 10.88 1.34
C ALA A 35 1.32 11.41 1.08
N ARG A 36 0.31 10.53 1.07
CA ARG A 36 -1.09 10.90 0.89
C ARG A 36 -1.82 11.13 2.21
N HIS A 37 -1.33 10.53 3.29
CA HIS A 37 -1.96 10.58 4.60
C HIS A 37 -0.92 10.55 5.70
N ASP A 38 -0.86 11.64 6.46
CA ASP A 38 0.08 11.80 7.55
C ASP A 38 -0.45 11.05 8.78
N GLY A 39 0.00 9.80 8.92
CA GLY A 39 -0.50 8.87 9.93
C GLY A 39 0.41 7.66 10.13
N ILE A 40 0.13 6.88 11.16
CA ILE A 40 0.90 5.67 11.47
C ILE A 40 0.28 4.49 10.73
N ILE A 41 1.07 3.84 9.87
CA ILE A 41 0.65 2.61 9.19
C ILE A 41 0.57 1.48 10.22
N ARG A 42 -0.64 0.94 10.41
CA ARG A 42 -0.90 -0.22 11.25
C ARG A 42 -0.61 -1.54 10.53
N LYS A 43 -1.06 -1.65 9.28
CA LYS A 43 -0.98 -2.91 8.52
C LYS A 43 -1.05 -2.68 7.03
N THR A 44 -0.21 -3.39 6.28
CA THR A 44 -0.24 -3.39 4.81
C THR A 44 -0.68 -4.76 4.31
N LYS A 45 -1.63 -4.80 3.39
CA LYS A 45 -2.13 -6.02 2.75
C LYS A 45 -2.00 -5.93 1.24
N ILE A 46 -1.67 -7.04 0.59
CA ILE A 46 -1.73 -7.14 -0.88
C ILE A 46 -3.16 -7.51 -1.26
N VAL A 47 -3.79 -6.68 -2.09
CA VAL A 47 -5.06 -6.99 -2.73
C VAL A 47 -4.75 -7.73 -4.02
N ARG A 48 -4.94 -9.05 -3.99
CA ARG A 48 -4.98 -9.87 -5.21
C ARG A 48 -6.44 -10.05 -5.58
N GLU A 49 -6.88 -9.42 -6.66
CA GLU A 49 -8.15 -9.78 -7.30
C GLU A 49 -8.02 -11.24 -7.77
N LYS A 50 -9.05 -12.04 -7.46
CA LYS A 50 -9.05 -13.49 -7.59
C LYS A 50 -9.54 -13.91 -8.97
#